data_AF-A0A443RYH6-F1
#
_entry.id   AF-A0A443RYH6-F1
#
_cell.length_a   1.000
_cell.length_b   1.000
_cell.length_c   1.000
_cell.angle_alpha   90.00
_cell.angle_beta   90.00
_cell.angle_gamma   90.00
#
_symmetry.space_group_name_H-M   'P 1'
#
loop_
_entity.id
_entity.type
_entity.pdbx_description
1 polymer ?
#
loop_
_entity_poly.entity_id
_entity_poly.type
_entity_poly.pdbx_seq_one_letter_code
_entity_poly.pdbx_strand_id
1 'polypeptide(L)'
;MSFPDYDQKCNDHKSLLILVKSISGRNSNTQLSSKIFNKLYERIANLDELCIEDAQGMGCQRLIRLRYKRNEYENENNDWGDFQCHRKLLGLITISKYNGNDADLQDVYAEYQNTVDKYSSTLYDSRCLVFEVKEKQDLPNSCPQTNGDNCESNEQLPTSLTSGGDCVNEHLESGNGCENSRQCDDGSDNDVKDLISSLFWVLESKRLDRSYEKLDKIPLLMAPFETKALIGLDTDSKIFKRKCMGRMRKYMGDLSLLAGLPSEALSHYGNSIDTLRSANDWL
;
A
#
# COMPACT_ATOMS: atom_id res chain seq x y z
N MET A 1 -4.43 -6.26 -23.36
CA MET A 1 -5.73 -5.55 -23.29
C MET A 1 -6.06 -5.52 -21.82
N SER A 2 -6.19 -4.36 -21.20
CA SER A 2 -6.40 -4.28 -19.75
C SER A 2 -7.64 -5.07 -19.35
N PHE A 3 -7.50 -5.95 -18.37
CA PHE A 3 -8.62 -6.69 -17.79
C PHE A 3 -9.64 -5.74 -17.14
N PRO A 4 -10.95 -5.92 -17.36
CA PRO A 4 -11.96 -5.13 -16.64
C PRO A 4 -11.97 -5.49 -15.15
N ASP A 5 -11.71 -4.51 -14.26
CA ASP A 5 -11.93 -4.64 -12.81
C ASP A 5 -13.40 -4.34 -12.50
N TYR A 6 -14.22 -5.39 -12.36
CA TYR A 6 -15.65 -5.26 -12.03
C TYR A 6 -15.90 -4.94 -10.55
N ASP A 7 -14.89 -5.02 -9.70
CA ASP A 7 -15.02 -4.73 -8.27
C ASP A 7 -14.80 -3.24 -7.95
N GLN A 8 -14.49 -2.44 -8.96
CA GLN A 8 -14.21 -1.02 -8.81
C GLN A 8 -15.46 -0.23 -8.40
N LYS A 9 -15.31 0.63 -7.38
CA LYS A 9 -16.37 1.52 -6.86
C LYS A 9 -15.97 2.99 -6.99
N CYS A 10 -16.95 3.89 -6.96
CA CYS A 10 -16.70 5.34 -6.98
C CYS A 10 -15.82 5.80 -5.81
N ASN A 11 -15.93 5.17 -4.64
CA ASN A 11 -15.10 5.49 -3.48
C ASN A 11 -13.61 5.15 -3.67
N ASP A 12 -13.26 4.28 -4.61
CA ASP A 12 -11.86 3.91 -4.85
C ASP A 12 -11.04 5.09 -5.37
N HIS A 13 -11.69 6.09 -5.98
CA HIS A 13 -11.05 7.30 -6.49
C HIS A 13 -10.41 8.19 -5.42
N LYS A 14 -10.79 7.99 -4.15
CA LYS A 14 -10.26 8.71 -2.99
C LYS A 14 -9.47 7.82 -2.03
N SER A 15 -9.14 6.59 -2.44
CA SER A 15 -8.44 5.63 -1.59
C SER A 15 -7.07 5.25 -2.16
N LEU A 16 -6.06 5.19 -1.30
CA LEU A 16 -4.74 4.67 -1.65
C LEU A 16 -4.81 3.15 -1.78
N LEU A 17 -4.33 2.62 -2.90
CA LEU A 17 -4.36 1.19 -3.19
C LEU A 17 -3.11 0.50 -2.62
N ILE A 18 -3.34 -0.50 -1.78
CA ILE A 18 -2.30 -1.28 -1.10
C ILE A 18 -2.52 -2.77 -1.41
N LEU A 19 -1.45 -3.49 -1.77
CA LEU A 19 -1.48 -4.94 -1.95
C LEU A 19 -0.99 -5.60 -0.66
N VAL A 20 -1.79 -6.51 -0.12
CA VAL A 20 -1.39 -7.38 0.99
C VAL A 20 -1.17 -8.78 0.45
N LYS A 21 0.08 -9.26 0.44
CA LYS A 21 0.45 -10.53 -0.17
C LYS A 21 1.17 -11.46 0.82
N SER A 22 0.70 -12.69 0.91
CA SER A 22 1.48 -13.74 1.59
C SER A 22 2.67 -14.12 0.72
N ILE A 23 3.87 -14.10 1.30
CA ILE A 23 5.08 -14.62 0.69
C ILE A 23 5.62 -15.77 1.54
N SER A 24 6.39 -16.67 0.95
CA SER A 24 6.98 -17.81 1.64
C SER A 24 8.35 -18.09 1.05
N GLY A 25 9.29 -18.55 1.88
CA GLY A 25 10.57 -19.02 1.39
C GLY A 25 10.40 -20.24 0.48
N ARG A 26 11.46 -20.63 -0.24
CA ARG A 26 11.42 -21.78 -1.15
C ARG A 26 11.13 -23.10 -0.44
N ASN A 27 11.39 -23.17 0.86
CA ASN A 27 11.08 -24.32 1.69
C ASN A 27 9.58 -24.34 2.04
N SER A 28 8.88 -25.44 1.73
CA SER A 28 7.43 -25.56 1.96
C SER A 28 6.99 -25.45 3.43
N ASN A 29 7.91 -25.68 4.37
CA ASN A 29 7.65 -25.62 5.81
C ASN A 29 7.46 -24.19 6.36
N THR A 30 7.76 -23.17 5.55
CA THR A 30 7.59 -21.75 5.88
C THR A 30 6.33 -21.13 5.26
N GLN A 31 5.43 -21.94 4.67
CA GLN A 31 4.18 -21.42 4.15
C GLN A 31 3.23 -20.99 5.27
N LEU A 32 2.74 -19.75 5.18
CA LEU A 32 1.72 -19.23 6.09
C LEU A 32 0.38 -19.92 5.82
N SER A 33 -0.25 -20.45 6.87
CA SER A 33 -1.59 -21.02 6.75
C SER A 33 -2.60 -19.96 6.30
N SER A 34 -3.48 -20.31 5.36
CA SER A 34 -4.51 -19.40 4.83
C SER A 34 -5.42 -18.83 5.92
N LYS A 35 -5.66 -19.58 7.01
CA LYS A 35 -6.45 -19.10 8.15
C LYS A 35 -5.76 -17.93 8.87
N ILE A 36 -4.45 -18.06 9.11
CA ILE A 36 -3.65 -17.03 9.77
C ILE A 36 -3.53 -15.82 8.86
N PHE A 37 -3.25 -16.04 7.57
CA PHE A 37 -3.20 -14.97 6.58
C PHE A 37 -4.50 -14.17 6.54
N ASN A 38 -5.66 -14.84 6.45
CA ASN A 38 -6.95 -14.16 6.43
C ASN A 38 -7.17 -13.34 7.70
N LYS A 39 -6.82 -13.88 8.88
CA LYS A 39 -6.93 -13.13 10.14
C LYS A 39 -6.06 -11.87 10.15
N LEU A 40 -4.81 -11.96 9.69
CA LEU A 40 -3.91 -10.81 9.58
C LEU A 40 -4.39 -9.80 8.53
N TYR A 41 -4.89 -10.29 7.39
CA TYR A 41 -5.46 -9.44 6.35
C TYR A 41 -6.66 -8.66 6.88
N GLU A 42 -7.63 -9.30 7.54
CA GLU A 42 -8.79 -8.60 8.10
C GLU A 42 -8.35 -7.57 9.15
N ARG A 43 -7.35 -7.90 9.98
CA ARG A 43 -6.77 -6.95 10.94
C ARG A 43 -6.21 -5.70 10.26
N ILE A 44 -5.39 -5.88 9.21
CA ILE A 44 -4.82 -4.77 8.44
C ILE A 44 -5.92 -3.98 7.74
N ALA A 45 -6.88 -4.68 7.12
CA ALA A 45 -7.96 -4.08 6.33
C ALA A 45 -9.00 -3.34 7.19
N ASN A 46 -9.07 -3.60 8.49
CA ASN A 46 -9.88 -2.83 9.43
C ASN A 46 -9.41 -1.37 9.57
N LEU A 47 -8.16 -1.08 9.22
CA LEU A 47 -7.67 0.29 9.11
C LEU A 47 -7.98 0.81 7.70
N ASP A 48 -9.19 1.29 7.48
CA ASP A 48 -9.63 1.80 6.17
C ASP A 48 -9.47 3.33 6.03
N GLU A 49 -9.30 4.03 7.14
CA GLU A 49 -9.07 5.46 7.21
C GLU A 49 -7.97 5.83 8.23
N LEU A 50 -7.16 6.84 7.91
CA LEU A 50 -6.14 7.40 8.81
C LEU A 50 -6.17 8.93 8.76
N CYS A 51 -6.24 9.57 9.91
CA CYS A 51 -6.03 11.02 10.03
C CYS A 51 -4.54 11.32 10.12
N ILE A 52 -4.02 12.12 9.19
CA ILE A 52 -2.64 12.61 9.20
C ILE A 52 -2.66 14.10 9.51
N GLU A 53 -1.84 14.50 10.46
CA GLU A 53 -1.67 15.91 10.81
C GLU A 53 -0.79 16.60 9.77
N ASP A 54 -1.24 17.74 9.26
CA ASP A 54 -0.44 18.53 8.34
C ASP A 54 0.84 19.04 9.05
N ALA A 55 1.98 19.00 8.34
CA ALA A 55 3.29 19.37 8.84
C ALA A 55 3.33 20.83 9.34
N GLN A 56 2.37 21.65 8.95
CA GLN A 56 2.24 23.03 9.41
C GLN A 56 1.69 23.19 10.84
N GLY A 57 1.31 22.11 11.53
CA GLY A 57 0.96 22.13 12.95
C GLY A 57 -0.29 22.97 13.30
N MET A 58 -1.05 23.41 12.29
CA MET A 58 -2.25 24.25 12.44
C MET A 58 -3.52 23.44 12.81
N GLY A 59 -3.38 22.16 13.19
CA GLY A 59 -4.51 21.29 13.55
C GLY A 59 -5.39 20.85 12.39
N CYS A 60 -5.02 21.15 11.14
CA CYS A 60 -5.69 20.61 9.96
C CYS A 60 -5.30 19.13 9.80
N GLN A 61 -6.24 18.24 10.07
CA GLN A 61 -6.08 16.80 9.85
C GLN A 61 -6.63 16.42 8.48
N ARG A 62 -5.84 15.65 7.72
CA ARG A 62 -6.27 15.08 6.44
C ARG A 62 -6.70 13.64 6.66
N LEU A 63 -7.94 13.33 6.31
CA LEU A 63 -8.47 11.97 6.35
C LEU A 63 -8.08 11.25 5.05
N ILE A 64 -7.17 10.30 5.17
CA ILE A 64 -6.70 9.45 4.09
C ILE A 64 -7.47 8.13 4.12
N ARG A 65 -7.95 7.68 2.96
CA ARG A 65 -8.66 6.40 2.83
C ARG A 65 -7.79 5.37 2.16
N LEU A 66 -8.05 4.11 2.47
CA LEU A 66 -7.24 2.98 2.07
C LEU A 66 -8.11 1.93 1.37
N ARG A 67 -7.52 1.25 0.40
CA ARG A 67 -8.13 0.13 -0.32
C ARG A 67 -7.11 -0.98 -0.38
N TYR A 68 -7.48 -2.15 0.12
CA TYR A 68 -6.58 -3.31 0.15
C TYR A 68 -6.99 -4.34 -0.90
N LYS A 69 -6.03 -4.80 -1.71
CA LYS A 69 -6.16 -5.99 -2.56
C LYS A 69 -5.46 -7.18 -1.88
N ARG A 70 -6.09 -8.35 -1.97
CA ARG A 70 -5.63 -9.57 -1.29
C ARG A 70 -4.86 -10.45 -2.27
N ASN A 71 -3.63 -10.82 -1.91
CA ASN A 71 -2.70 -11.73 -2.60
C ASN A 71 -2.26 -11.35 -4.01
N GLU A 72 -3.18 -10.95 -4.88
CA GLU A 72 -2.92 -10.76 -6.30
C GLU A 72 -3.41 -9.39 -6.77
N TYR A 73 -2.63 -8.82 -7.68
CA TYR A 73 -2.97 -7.62 -8.43
C TYR A 73 -2.26 -7.67 -9.79
N GLU A 74 -3.00 -7.49 -10.87
CA GLU A 74 -2.42 -7.53 -12.21
C GLU A 74 -1.58 -6.29 -12.45
N ASN A 75 -0.34 -6.47 -12.91
CA ASN A 75 0.55 -5.35 -13.17
C ASN A 75 0.06 -4.47 -14.33
N GLU A 76 -0.70 -5.02 -15.27
CA GLU A 76 -1.33 -4.27 -16.38
C GLU A 76 -2.28 -3.18 -15.90
N ASN A 77 -2.82 -3.28 -14.67
CA ASN A 77 -3.65 -2.22 -14.10
C ASN A 77 -2.83 -0.94 -13.84
N ASN A 78 -1.53 -1.07 -13.59
CA ASN A 78 -0.62 0.06 -13.41
C ASN A 78 -0.34 0.81 -14.73
N ASP A 79 -0.59 0.21 -15.89
CA ASP A 79 -0.39 0.84 -17.21
C ASP A 79 -1.32 2.04 -17.42
N TRP A 80 -2.44 2.09 -16.70
CA TRP A 80 -3.33 3.25 -16.70
C TRP A 80 -2.68 4.49 -16.06
N GLY A 81 -1.66 4.29 -15.22
CA GLY A 81 -0.80 5.34 -14.68
C GLY A 81 -1.56 6.55 -14.16
N ASP A 82 -1.04 7.73 -14.48
CA ASP A 82 -1.57 9.02 -14.01
C ASP A 82 -2.89 9.40 -14.71
N PHE A 83 -3.31 8.66 -15.74
CA PHE A 83 -4.61 8.86 -16.37
C PHE A 83 -5.76 8.34 -15.47
N GLN A 84 -5.53 7.28 -14.69
CA GLN A 84 -6.45 6.78 -13.67
C GLN A 84 -5.70 6.38 -12.39
N CYS A 85 -5.45 7.36 -11.52
CA CYS A 85 -4.57 7.17 -10.36
C CYS A 85 -5.05 6.12 -9.35
N HIS A 86 -6.35 5.92 -9.21
CA HIS A 86 -6.92 4.94 -8.29
C HIS A 86 -6.60 3.48 -8.66
N ARG A 87 -6.08 3.24 -9.88
CA ARG A 87 -5.60 1.93 -10.32
C ARG A 87 -4.11 1.72 -10.02
N LYS A 88 -3.39 2.75 -9.60
CA LYS A 88 -1.97 2.62 -9.32
C LYS A 88 -1.79 1.93 -7.98
N LEU A 89 -1.02 0.85 -7.96
CA LEU A 89 -0.62 0.23 -6.71
C LEU A 89 0.44 1.11 -6.03
N LEU A 90 0.08 1.72 -4.90
CA LEU A 90 0.94 2.68 -4.21
C LEU A 90 1.72 2.04 -3.05
N GLY A 91 1.10 1.07 -2.35
CA GLY A 91 1.72 0.40 -1.21
C GLY A 91 1.76 -1.12 -1.35
N LEU A 92 2.75 -1.74 -0.71
CA LEU A 92 2.88 -3.19 -0.62
C LEU A 92 3.14 -3.61 0.83
N ILE A 93 2.34 -4.55 1.32
CA ILE A 93 2.57 -5.25 2.58
C ILE A 93 2.74 -6.72 2.26
N THR A 94 3.93 -7.26 2.52
CA THR A 94 4.14 -8.70 2.46
C THR A 94 4.09 -9.31 3.84
N ILE A 95 3.47 -10.48 3.97
CA ILE A 95 3.38 -11.22 5.22
C ILE A 95 4.09 -12.54 5.02
N SER A 96 5.03 -12.87 5.90
CA SER A 96 5.79 -14.12 5.84
C SER A 96 5.86 -14.80 7.20
N LYS A 97 5.99 -16.12 7.17
CA LYS A 97 6.31 -16.93 8.34
C LYS A 97 7.81 -17.22 8.33
N TYR A 98 8.41 -17.14 9.51
CA TYR A 98 9.82 -17.41 9.76
C TYR A 98 9.97 -18.46 10.87
N ASN A 99 10.93 -19.38 10.70
CA ASN A 99 11.13 -20.52 11.59
C ASN A 99 12.46 -20.44 12.38
N GLY A 100 13.11 -19.27 12.46
CA GLY A 100 14.36 -19.12 13.22
C GLY A 100 15.64 -19.48 12.47
N ASN A 101 15.58 -19.72 11.15
CA ASN A 101 16.74 -20.07 10.32
C ASN A 101 17.10 -18.96 9.33
N ASP A 102 18.32 -18.41 9.40
CA ASP A 102 18.79 -17.32 8.54
C ASP A 102 18.66 -17.60 7.04
N ALA A 103 18.82 -18.85 6.61
CA ALA A 103 18.64 -19.21 5.20
C ALA A 103 17.19 -18.99 4.72
N ASP A 104 16.20 -19.30 5.56
CA ASP A 104 14.79 -19.05 5.24
C ASP A 104 14.49 -17.56 5.20
N LEU A 105 15.13 -16.76 6.06
CA LEU A 105 14.98 -15.30 6.06
C LEU A 105 15.52 -14.68 4.77
N GLN A 106 16.67 -15.16 4.28
CA GLN A 106 17.24 -14.72 3.01
C GLN A 106 16.33 -15.05 1.82
N ASP A 107 15.73 -16.24 1.81
CA ASP A 107 14.76 -16.62 0.78
C ASP A 107 13.50 -15.75 0.82
N VAL A 108 12.97 -15.46 2.01
CA VAL A 108 11.84 -14.54 2.20
C VAL A 108 12.17 -13.14 1.70
N TYR A 109 13.36 -12.64 2.02
CA TYR A 109 13.83 -11.33 1.55
C TYR A 109 13.96 -11.27 0.03
N ALA A 110 14.47 -12.35 -0.59
CA ALA A 110 14.56 -12.44 -2.06
C ALA A 110 13.17 -12.39 -2.71
N GLU A 111 12.19 -13.11 -2.16
CA GLU A 111 10.82 -13.10 -2.69
C GLU A 111 10.09 -11.77 -2.46
N TYR A 112 10.37 -11.11 -1.33
CA TYR A 112 9.94 -9.75 -1.07
C TYR A 112 10.48 -8.80 -2.14
N GLN A 113 11.79 -8.82 -2.40
CA GLN A 113 12.42 -7.96 -3.41
C GLN A 113 11.86 -8.23 -4.81
N ASN A 114 11.67 -9.49 -5.19
CA ASN A 114 11.02 -9.84 -6.46
C ASN A 114 9.63 -9.21 -6.60
N THR A 115 8.87 -9.18 -5.50
CA THR A 115 7.53 -8.57 -5.48
C THR A 115 7.60 -7.04 -5.55
N VAL A 116 8.56 -6.41 -4.86
CA VAL A 116 8.83 -4.97 -4.95
C VAL A 116 9.21 -4.59 -6.38
N ASP A 117 10.15 -5.31 -6.99
CA ASP A 117 10.64 -5.05 -8.34
C ASP A 117 9.52 -5.13 -9.38
N LYS A 118 8.60 -6.09 -9.21
CA LYS A 118 7.41 -6.25 -10.06
C LYS A 118 6.54 -4.99 -10.14
N TYR A 119 6.42 -4.23 -9.05
CA TYR A 119 5.54 -3.05 -8.95
C TYR A 119 6.30 -1.72 -8.80
N SER A 120 7.63 -1.74 -8.92
CA SER A 120 8.55 -0.62 -8.71
C SER A 120 8.21 0.65 -9.49
N SER A 121 7.49 0.54 -10.61
CA SER A 121 7.07 1.69 -11.43
C SER A 121 6.04 2.60 -10.76
N THR A 122 5.29 2.09 -9.78
CA THR A 122 4.16 2.80 -9.15
C THR A 122 4.21 2.84 -7.63
N LEU A 123 4.94 1.89 -7.03
CA LEU A 123 5.09 1.75 -5.59
C LEU A 123 5.79 2.95 -4.96
N TYR A 124 5.23 3.47 -3.87
CA TYR A 124 5.82 4.58 -3.10
C TYR A 124 6.57 4.07 -1.88
N ASP A 125 6.02 3.07 -1.19
CA ASP A 125 6.67 2.41 -0.06
C ASP A 125 6.16 0.96 0.10
N SER A 126 6.94 0.15 0.81
CA SER A 126 6.64 -1.25 1.07
C SER A 126 7.16 -1.73 2.42
N ARG A 127 6.43 -2.66 3.04
CA ARG A 127 6.83 -3.29 4.30
C ARG A 127 6.72 -4.81 4.22
N CYS A 128 7.65 -5.49 4.86
CA CYS A 128 7.61 -6.95 5.04
C CYS A 128 7.41 -7.27 6.52
N LEU A 129 6.26 -7.85 6.85
CA LEU A 129 5.91 -8.31 8.18
C LEU A 129 6.29 -9.78 8.31
N VAL A 130 7.32 -10.05 9.12
CA VAL A 130 7.85 -11.39 9.34
C VAL A 130 7.40 -11.89 10.71
N PHE A 131 6.72 -13.04 10.73
CA PHE A 131 6.19 -13.63 11.96
C PHE A 131 6.90 -14.93 12.31
N GLU A 132 7.46 -14.99 13.51
CA GLU A 132 7.96 -16.24 14.08
C GLU A 132 6.79 -17.04 14.67
N VAL A 133 6.57 -18.25 14.18
CA VAL A 133 5.57 -19.15 14.77
C VAL A 133 6.28 -20.14 15.66
N LYS A 134 6.22 -19.90 16.98
CA LYS A 134 6.66 -20.88 17.98
C LYS A 134 5.60 -21.98 18.06
N GLU A 135 5.91 -23.16 17.54
CA GLU A 135 5.10 -24.34 17.78
C GLU A 135 5.10 -24.60 19.30
N LYS A 136 3.91 -24.81 19.89
CA LYS A 136 3.80 -25.19 21.30
C LYS A 136 4.56 -26.51 21.45
N GLN A 137 5.70 -26.48 22.15
CA GLN A 137 6.33 -27.72 22.60
C GLN A 137 5.39 -28.33 23.64
N ASP A 138 4.70 -29.40 23.26
CA ASP A 138 4.07 -30.29 24.22
C ASP A 138 5.20 -30.84 25.11
N LEU A 139 5.25 -30.39 26.38
CA LEU A 139 6.14 -30.99 27.36
C LEU A 139 5.87 -32.50 27.41
N PRO A 140 6.91 -33.36 27.53
CA PRO A 140 6.70 -34.77 27.75
C PRO A 140 5.98 -34.97 29.09
N ASN A 141 4.69 -35.30 29.02
CA ASN A 141 3.87 -35.69 30.15
C ASN A 141 4.48 -36.92 30.84
N SER A 142 5.10 -36.72 32.01
CA SER A 142 5.40 -37.79 32.95
C SER A 142 4.32 -37.89 34.03
N CYS A 143 3.29 -38.70 33.72
CA CYS A 143 2.43 -39.52 34.61
C CYS A 143 1.52 -38.86 35.69
N PRO A 144 0.47 -39.54 36.18
CA PRO A 144 -0.31 -40.67 35.67
C PRO A 144 -1.82 -40.35 35.50
N GLN A 145 -2.52 -41.24 34.77
CA GLN A 145 -3.95 -41.19 34.46
C GLN A 145 -4.85 -41.02 35.70
N THR A 146 -5.74 -40.03 35.67
CA THR A 146 -7.10 -40.14 36.24
C THR A 146 -8.09 -39.37 35.37
N ASN A 147 -9.26 -39.98 35.18
CA ASN A 147 -10.30 -39.64 34.19
C ASN A 147 -11.07 -38.35 34.52
N GLY A 148 -11.56 -37.64 33.49
CA GLY A 148 -12.75 -36.79 33.59
C GLY A 148 -12.74 -35.45 32.85
N ASP A 149 -13.12 -35.49 31.56
CA ASP A 149 -13.90 -34.55 30.74
C ASP A 149 -13.71 -33.01 30.73
N ASN A 150 -13.51 -32.55 29.48
CA ASN A 150 -13.82 -31.27 28.81
C ASN A 150 -13.04 -29.98 29.14
N CYS A 151 -12.07 -29.67 28.27
CA CYS A 151 -11.51 -28.33 28.08
C CYS A 151 -11.65 -27.87 26.61
N GLU A 152 -12.34 -26.74 26.40
CA GLU A 152 -12.40 -26.03 25.12
C GLU A 152 -11.04 -25.40 24.79
N SER A 153 -10.57 -25.61 23.56
CA SER A 153 -9.29 -25.12 23.07
C SER A 153 -9.39 -23.66 22.56
N ASN A 154 -8.94 -22.72 23.38
CA ASN A 154 -8.65 -21.35 22.96
C ASN A 154 -7.28 -21.27 22.25
N GLU A 155 -7.28 -21.03 20.94
CA GLU A 155 -6.09 -20.63 20.18
C GLU A 155 -5.66 -19.20 20.58
N GLN A 156 -4.53 -19.08 21.29
CA GLN A 156 -3.90 -17.80 21.61
C GLN A 156 -2.79 -17.44 20.62
N LEU A 157 -2.69 -16.14 20.35
CA LEU A 157 -1.83 -15.45 19.39
C LEU A 157 -0.33 -15.59 19.74
N PRO A 158 0.58 -15.77 18.76
CA PRO A 158 2.02 -15.74 19.01
C PRO A 158 2.53 -14.30 19.15
N THR A 159 3.40 -14.09 20.14
CA THR A 159 3.91 -12.78 20.57
C THR A 159 5.44 -12.71 20.41
N SER A 160 5.93 -12.05 19.36
CA SER A 160 7.24 -11.33 19.32
C SER A 160 7.52 -10.77 17.91
N LEU A 161 7.84 -9.48 17.82
CA LEU A 161 8.16 -8.74 16.59
C LEU A 161 9.64 -8.33 16.57
N THR A 162 10.29 -8.53 15.44
CA THR A 162 11.54 -7.86 15.07
C THR A 162 11.28 -7.15 13.73
N SER A 163 11.17 -5.82 13.78
CA SER A 163 11.01 -4.97 12.61
C SER A 163 12.37 -4.84 11.92
N GLY A 164 12.48 -5.41 10.71
CA GLY A 164 13.66 -5.26 9.86
C GLY A 164 13.35 -4.32 8.71
N GLY A 165 13.79 -3.06 8.83
CA GLY A 165 13.57 -2.04 7.81
C GLY A 165 14.34 -0.74 8.06
N ASP A 166 15.64 -0.86 8.32
CA ASP A 166 16.75 0.00 7.84
C ASP A 166 18.02 -0.51 8.55
N CYS A 167 19.01 -0.96 7.78
CA CYS A 167 20.26 -1.44 8.32
C CYS A 167 21.10 -0.27 8.86
N VAL A 168 20.92 0.04 10.15
CA VAL A 168 21.93 0.69 11.00
C VAL A 168 21.93 -0.01 12.36
N ASN A 169 22.93 -0.87 12.58
CA ASN A 169 23.28 -1.37 13.92
C ASN A 169 23.97 -0.23 14.68
N GLU A 170 23.45 0.17 15.83
CA GLU A 170 24.29 0.64 16.94
C GLU A 170 23.87 -0.03 18.25
N HIS A 171 24.88 -0.66 18.87
CA HIS A 171 24.88 -1.22 20.21
C HIS A 171 24.45 -0.20 21.27
N LEU A 172 23.68 -0.64 22.27
CA LEU A 172 24.06 -0.41 23.67
C LEU A 172 23.39 -1.43 24.60
N GLU A 173 24.21 -2.23 25.28
CA GLU A 173 23.81 -3.01 26.46
C GLU A 173 23.61 -2.09 27.67
N SER A 174 22.57 -2.33 28.47
CA SER A 174 22.61 -2.48 29.95
C SER A 174 21.26 -2.16 30.60
N GLY A 175 20.81 -3.04 31.51
CA GLY A 175 19.95 -2.62 32.62
C GLY A 175 18.77 -3.55 32.95
N ASN A 176 18.92 -4.29 34.05
CA ASN A 176 17.87 -5.01 34.77
C ASN A 176 16.62 -4.16 35.08
N GLY A 177 15.44 -4.79 35.12
CA GLY A 177 14.28 -4.27 35.84
C GLY A 177 12.95 -4.90 35.40
N CYS A 178 12.45 -5.86 36.17
CA CYS A 178 11.09 -6.39 36.04
C CYS A 178 10.02 -5.32 36.30
N GLU A 179 8.90 -5.35 35.55
CA GLU A 179 7.50 -5.42 36.03
C GLU A 179 6.47 -4.84 35.03
N ASN A 180 5.35 -5.56 34.91
CA ASN A 180 4.01 -5.16 34.46
C ASN A 180 3.64 -5.07 32.96
N SER A 181 3.09 -6.19 32.49
CA SER A 181 1.77 -6.34 31.83
C SER A 181 1.23 -5.22 30.91
N ARG A 182 0.94 -5.65 29.65
CA ARG A 182 -0.03 -5.12 28.65
C ARG A 182 0.51 -4.38 27.42
N GLN A 183 1.54 -4.87 26.73
CA GLN A 183 1.94 -4.20 25.50
C GLN A 183 2.61 -5.14 24.51
N CYS A 184 1.82 -5.91 23.74
CA CYS A 184 2.38 -6.75 22.69
C CYS A 184 1.50 -6.90 21.43
N ASP A 185 0.51 -6.02 21.21
CA ASP A 185 -0.35 -6.10 20.03
C ASP A 185 -0.36 -4.82 19.18
N ASP A 186 0.34 -3.75 19.59
CA ASP A 186 0.36 -2.45 18.87
C ASP A 186 1.41 -2.37 17.76
N GLY A 187 2.40 -3.26 17.74
CA GLY A 187 3.58 -3.12 16.86
C GLY A 187 3.23 -3.21 15.37
N SER A 188 2.48 -4.23 14.95
CA SER A 188 2.08 -4.39 13.55
C SER A 188 1.17 -3.26 13.08
N ASP A 189 0.33 -2.72 13.96
CA ASP A 189 -0.60 -1.66 13.61
C ASP A 189 0.14 -0.31 13.46
N ASN A 190 1.19 -0.09 14.25
CA ASN A 190 2.09 1.05 14.08
C ASN A 190 2.89 0.94 12.77
N ASP A 191 3.46 -0.23 12.45
CA ASP A 191 4.17 -0.45 11.17
C ASP A 191 3.27 -0.14 9.97
N VAL A 192 1.98 -0.53 10.04
CA VAL A 192 1.00 -0.23 8.99
C VAL A 192 0.68 1.28 8.93
N LYS A 193 0.49 1.94 10.08
CA LYS A 193 0.26 3.40 10.14
C LYS A 193 1.46 4.19 9.63
N ASP A 194 2.68 3.74 9.92
CA ASP A 194 3.92 4.35 9.47
C ASP A 194 4.06 4.21 7.95
N LEU A 195 3.74 3.03 7.39
CA LEU A 195 3.64 2.84 5.94
C LEU A 195 2.58 3.78 5.33
N ILE A 196 1.37 3.87 5.91
CA ILE A 196 0.34 4.76 5.34
C ILE A 196 0.80 6.22 5.38
N SER A 197 1.48 6.62 6.46
CA SER A 197 2.03 7.97 6.61
C SER A 197 3.10 8.25 5.56
N SER A 198 4.02 7.31 5.31
CA SER A 198 5.04 7.46 4.25
C SER A 198 4.40 7.56 2.86
N LEU A 199 3.41 6.72 2.56
CA LEU A 199 2.65 6.78 1.30
C LEU A 199 2.01 8.15 1.09
N PHE A 200 1.40 8.70 2.14
CA PHE A 200 0.80 10.04 2.10
C PHE A 200 1.85 11.13 1.85
N TRP A 201 2.99 11.12 2.55
CA TRP A 201 4.00 12.17 2.35
C TRP A 201 4.64 12.13 0.97
N VAL A 202 4.84 10.94 0.39
CA VAL A 202 5.29 10.81 -1.00
C VAL A 202 4.22 11.33 -1.97
N LEU A 203 2.95 11.00 -1.74
CA LEU A 203 1.83 11.50 -2.54
C LEU A 203 1.73 13.03 -2.48
N GLU A 204 1.78 13.61 -1.28
CA GLU A 204 1.67 15.05 -1.07
C GLU A 204 2.86 15.79 -1.71
N SER A 205 4.06 15.26 -1.57
CA SER A 205 5.26 15.79 -2.26
C SER A 205 5.04 15.83 -3.77
N LYS A 206 4.57 14.73 -4.37
CA LYS A 206 4.26 14.68 -5.82
C LYS A 206 3.16 15.67 -6.21
N ARG A 207 2.12 15.82 -5.39
CA ARG A 207 1.03 16.79 -5.64
C ARG A 207 1.58 18.22 -5.67
N LEU A 208 2.42 18.57 -4.69
CA LEU A 208 3.05 19.88 -4.61
C LEU A 208 4.01 20.12 -5.79
N ASP A 209 4.88 19.17 -6.12
CA ASP A 209 5.81 19.28 -7.25
C ASP A 209 5.07 19.58 -8.56
N ARG A 210 3.97 18.87 -8.82
CA ARG A 210 3.15 19.08 -10.03
C ARG A 210 2.45 20.43 -10.05
N SER A 211 2.14 21.02 -8.90
CA SER A 211 1.53 22.35 -8.83
C SER A 211 2.47 23.48 -9.31
N TYR A 212 3.79 23.25 -9.23
CA TYR A 212 4.82 24.20 -9.65
C TYR A 212 5.43 23.91 -11.04
N GLU A 213 5.01 22.82 -11.70
CA GLU A 213 5.57 22.42 -12.99
C GLU A 213 5.18 23.40 -14.12
N LYS A 214 6.17 23.83 -14.91
CA LYS A 214 5.95 24.77 -16.01
C LYS A 214 5.10 24.12 -17.11
N LEU A 215 4.12 24.87 -17.62
CA LEU A 215 3.10 24.40 -18.57
C LEU A 215 3.64 24.03 -19.97
N ASP A 216 4.91 24.29 -20.25
CA ASP A 216 5.47 24.23 -21.60
C ASP A 216 5.82 22.81 -22.06
N LYS A 217 5.84 21.83 -21.13
CA LYS A 217 6.19 20.41 -21.40
C LYS A 217 5.26 19.42 -20.69
N ILE A 218 3.95 19.67 -20.71
CA ILE A 218 2.98 18.76 -20.12
C ILE A 218 2.83 17.51 -21.00
N PRO A 219 3.13 16.30 -20.50
CA PRO A 219 2.91 15.07 -21.25
C PRO A 219 1.41 14.81 -21.45
N LEU A 220 1.05 14.18 -22.56
CA LEU A 220 -0.32 13.72 -22.76
C LEU A 220 -0.56 12.47 -21.89
N LEU A 221 -1.32 12.62 -20.81
CA LEU A 221 -1.81 11.50 -20.02
C LEU A 221 -2.87 10.74 -20.83
N MET A 222 -2.78 9.41 -20.88
CA MET A 222 -3.63 8.61 -21.76
C MET A 222 -3.91 7.22 -21.19
N ALA A 223 -5.03 6.63 -21.62
CA ALA A 223 -5.31 5.24 -21.36
C ALA A 223 -4.40 4.32 -22.22
N PRO A 224 -4.14 3.07 -21.78
CA PRO A 224 -3.25 2.14 -22.51
C PRO A 224 -3.66 1.84 -23.96
N PHE A 225 -4.94 2.00 -24.30
CA PHE A 225 -5.45 1.77 -25.66
C PHE A 225 -5.32 2.99 -26.58
N GLU A 226 -5.05 4.18 -26.04
CA GLU A 226 -4.91 5.42 -26.83
C GLU A 226 -3.54 5.53 -27.51
N THR A 227 -2.56 4.70 -27.15
CA THR A 227 -1.17 4.77 -27.63
C THR A 227 -1.06 4.68 -29.16
N LYS A 228 -1.99 3.98 -29.82
CA LYS A 228 -2.04 3.87 -31.28
C LYS A 228 -2.52 5.16 -31.97
N ALA A 229 -3.22 6.04 -31.25
CA ALA A 229 -3.74 7.31 -31.77
C ALA A 229 -2.68 8.44 -31.82
N LEU A 230 -1.45 8.17 -31.37
CA LEU A 230 -0.32 9.12 -31.41
C LEU A 230 0.32 9.24 -32.80
N ILE A 231 0.19 8.24 -33.66
CA ILE A 231 0.91 8.19 -34.93
C ILE A 231 0.33 9.25 -35.87
N GLY A 232 1.14 10.25 -36.22
CA GLY A 232 0.76 11.34 -37.13
C GLY A 232 0.04 12.52 -36.48
N LEU A 233 -0.02 12.58 -35.15
CA LEU A 233 -0.63 13.69 -34.42
C LEU A 233 0.32 14.90 -34.34
N ASP A 234 -0.17 16.09 -34.66
CA ASP A 234 0.58 17.33 -34.48
C ASP A 234 0.65 17.72 -32.99
N THR A 235 1.77 17.39 -32.37
CA THR A 235 2.04 17.66 -30.94
C THR A 235 2.29 19.14 -30.64
N ASP A 236 2.51 19.97 -31.66
CA ASP A 236 2.76 21.41 -31.48
C ASP A 236 1.51 22.26 -31.57
N SER A 237 0.40 21.68 -32.06
CA SER A 237 -0.90 22.33 -32.15
C SER A 237 -1.38 22.88 -30.80
N LYS A 238 -1.99 24.08 -30.85
CA LYS A 238 -2.63 24.70 -29.68
C LYS A 238 -3.70 23.79 -29.06
N ILE A 239 -4.41 23.01 -29.88
CA ILE A 239 -5.45 22.07 -29.42
C ILE A 239 -4.81 20.93 -28.64
N PHE A 240 -3.70 20.37 -29.15
CA PHE A 240 -2.96 19.30 -28.47
C PHE A 240 -2.42 19.76 -27.11
N LYS A 241 -1.80 20.95 -27.06
CA LYS A 241 -1.29 21.52 -25.80
C LYS A 241 -2.40 21.76 -24.77
N ARG A 242 -3.59 22.22 -25.21
CA ARG A 242 -4.78 22.33 -24.35
C ARG A 242 -5.26 20.96 -23.86
N LYS A 243 -5.24 19.93 -24.71
CA LYS A 243 -5.57 18.55 -24.33
C LYS A 243 -4.65 18.05 -23.20
N CYS A 244 -3.34 18.18 -23.36
CA CYS A 244 -2.36 17.82 -22.33
C CYS A 244 -2.63 18.56 -21.02
N MET A 245 -2.84 19.87 -21.10
CA MET A 245 -3.14 20.71 -19.93
C MET A 245 -4.43 20.30 -19.21
N GLY A 246 -5.50 20.06 -19.97
CA GLY A 246 -6.79 19.63 -19.41
C GLY A 246 -6.68 18.30 -18.68
N ARG A 247 -6.02 17.30 -19.29
CA ARG A 247 -5.81 15.98 -18.66
C ARG A 247 -4.88 16.05 -17.46
N MET A 248 -3.83 16.88 -17.52
CA MET A 248 -2.96 17.15 -16.37
C MET A 248 -3.74 17.81 -15.22
N ARG A 249 -4.65 18.75 -15.53
CA ARG A 249 -5.51 19.36 -14.52
C ARG A 249 -6.46 18.35 -13.86
N LYS A 250 -6.98 17.38 -14.64
CA LYS A 250 -7.75 16.25 -14.08
C LYS A 250 -6.88 15.42 -13.13
N TYR A 251 -5.65 15.12 -13.51
CA TYR A 251 -4.71 14.39 -12.66
C TYR A 251 -4.40 15.14 -11.35
N MET A 252 -4.23 16.46 -11.39
CA MET A 252 -4.12 17.27 -10.16
C MET A 252 -5.35 17.12 -9.25
N GLY A 253 -6.54 17.00 -9.86
CA GLY A 253 -7.77 16.68 -9.14
C GLY A 253 -7.71 15.31 -8.45
N ASP A 254 -7.22 14.28 -9.15
CA ASP A 254 -7.05 12.94 -8.59
C ASP A 254 -6.06 12.94 -7.41
N LEU A 255 -4.90 13.59 -7.55
CA LEU A 255 -3.92 13.70 -6.45
C LEU A 255 -4.50 14.42 -5.24
N SER A 256 -5.25 15.51 -5.46
CA SER A 256 -5.91 16.25 -4.40
C SER A 256 -6.98 15.42 -3.69
N LEU A 257 -7.73 14.61 -4.46
CA LEU A 257 -8.75 13.73 -3.92
C LEU A 257 -8.13 12.61 -3.06
N LEU A 258 -7.05 11.98 -3.54
CA LEU A 258 -6.29 10.98 -2.79
C LEU A 258 -5.63 11.55 -1.53
N ALA A 259 -5.23 12.83 -1.56
CA ALA A 259 -4.64 13.54 -0.42
C ALA A 259 -5.70 14.10 0.57
N GLY A 260 -6.99 13.76 0.41
CA GLY A 260 -8.04 14.19 1.33
C GLY A 260 -8.52 15.64 1.16
N LEU A 261 -8.31 16.25 -0.02
CA LEU A 261 -8.67 17.64 -0.34
C LEU A 261 -9.81 17.71 -1.39
N PRO A 262 -11.07 17.36 -1.02
CA PRO A 262 -12.18 17.27 -1.98
C PRO A 262 -12.55 18.61 -2.63
N SER A 263 -12.45 19.71 -1.89
CA SER A 263 -12.76 21.05 -2.42
C SER A 263 -11.76 21.48 -3.50
N GLU A 264 -10.47 21.20 -3.30
CA GLU A 264 -9.43 21.48 -4.30
C GLU A 264 -9.58 20.56 -5.50
N ALA A 265 -9.87 19.27 -5.26
CA ALA A 265 -10.15 18.30 -6.32
C ALA A 265 -11.31 18.77 -7.22
N LEU A 266 -12.42 19.22 -6.64
CA LEU A 266 -13.58 19.73 -7.39
C LEU A 266 -13.22 20.93 -8.28
N SER A 267 -12.41 21.86 -7.75
CA SER A 267 -11.90 23.01 -8.52
C SER A 267 -11.03 22.56 -9.70
N HIS A 268 -10.14 21.59 -9.48
CA HIS A 268 -9.31 21.02 -10.56
C HIS A 268 -10.15 20.34 -11.63
N TYR A 269 -11.14 19.52 -11.25
CA TYR A 269 -12.04 18.85 -12.20
C TYR A 269 -12.86 19.85 -13.02
N GLY A 270 -13.43 20.88 -12.39
CA GLY A 270 -14.17 21.93 -13.12
C GLY A 270 -13.29 22.62 -14.19
N ASN A 271 -12.09 23.04 -13.80
CA ASN A 271 -11.13 23.66 -14.73
C ASN A 271 -10.70 22.72 -15.87
N SER A 272 -10.56 21.43 -15.56
CA SER A 272 -10.22 20.40 -16.55
C SER A 272 -11.32 20.26 -17.60
N ILE A 273 -12.57 20.11 -17.16
CA ILE A 273 -13.75 19.96 -18.04
C ILE A 273 -13.84 21.12 -19.03
N ASP A 274 -13.69 22.36 -18.57
CA ASP A 274 -13.78 23.53 -19.44
C ASP A 274 -12.62 23.59 -20.45
N THR A 275 -11.42 23.22 -20.02
CA THR A 275 -10.23 23.18 -20.88
C THR A 275 -10.38 22.11 -21.98
N LEU A 276 -10.80 20.90 -21.59
CA LEU A 276 -10.95 19.75 -22.46
C LEU A 276 -12.09 19.93 -23.47
N ARG A 277 -13.22 20.50 -23.05
CA ARG A 277 -14.32 20.88 -23.96
C ARG A 277 -13.83 21.79 -25.08
N SER A 278 -12.96 22.75 -24.78
CA SER A 278 -12.38 23.66 -25.80
C SER A 278 -11.40 22.98 -26.75
N ALA A 279 -10.92 21.78 -26.41
CA ALA A 279 -10.00 20.96 -27.20
C ALA A 279 -10.70 19.76 -27.87
N ASN A 280 -12.04 19.66 -27.77
CA ASN A 280 -12.83 18.52 -28.24
C ASN A 280 -12.38 17.16 -27.65
N ASP A 281 -11.96 17.18 -26.39
CA ASP A 281 -11.71 15.99 -25.58
C ASP A 281 -12.85 15.86 -24.56
N TRP A 282 -13.46 14.67 -24.48
CA TRP A 282 -14.71 14.42 -23.74
C TRP A 282 -14.49 13.56 -22.49
N LEU A 283 -13.25 13.53 -21.99
CA LEU A 283 -12.88 12.95 -20.71
C LEU A 283 -13.58 13.67 -19.54
#